data_AF-D9PHU9-F1
#
_entry.id   AF-D9PHU9-F1
#
_cell.length_a   1.000
_cell.length_b   1.000
_cell.length_c   1.000
_cell.angle_alpha   90.00
_cell.angle_beta   90.00
_cell.angle_gamma   90.00
#
_symmetry.space_group_name_H-M   'P 1'
#
loop_
_entity.id
_entity.type
_entity.pdbx_description
1 polymer ?
#
loop_
_entity_poly.entity_id
_entity_poly.type
_entity_poly.pdbx_seq_one_letter_code
_entity_poly.pdbx_strand_id
1 'polypeptide(L)'
;MVSEDESALWAGYILKRMLPKPFFQKHKIAFFLRSNSNLYESVNSSLISFSFYDLITPLENHIKKLNETKPTILIAPAQVLKLLALNKDLNINPIKIISVAEVLEEDDKQIIEKRFSLKVHQAYQCTEGFLAHTCKEGNLHLNEDIVYIEKDWIDEKSGRFSPIITDFNRKSQPIIRYKLDDILILEKQSCPCGSAFTRIKKIEGRCDDILKMKTLENEDYLLFPDFIRNAIISASTKLDDYIIIKENDALNIYLNPIETKNDMDKTLSNLYKVHNLKVLKHNYFQYMPQKLDKKRRRIKEI
;
A
#
# COMPACT_ATOMS: atom_id res chain seq x y z
N MET A 1 13.22 21.28 4.44
CA MET A 1 14.22 20.64 5.32
C MET A 1 13.57 20.50 6.69
N VAL A 2 13.56 19.29 7.24
CA VAL A 2 13.09 19.00 8.61
C VAL A 2 14.26 19.27 9.56
N SER A 3 14.01 19.82 10.75
CA SER A 3 15.08 20.05 11.73
C SER A 3 15.67 18.74 12.28
N GLU A 4 16.86 18.80 12.89
CA GLU A 4 17.50 17.63 13.52
C GLU A 4 16.63 17.06 14.64
N ASP A 5 16.06 17.91 15.50
CA ASP A 5 15.18 17.51 16.60
C ASP A 5 13.92 16.79 16.10
N GLU A 6 13.26 17.33 15.07
CA GLU A 6 12.08 16.70 14.44
C GLU A 6 12.45 15.35 13.80
N SER A 7 13.64 15.26 13.18
CA SER A 7 14.14 14.02 12.57
C SER A 7 14.43 12.95 13.64
N ALA A 8 15.05 13.33 14.76
CA ALA A 8 15.32 12.44 15.88
C ALA A 8 14.03 11.95 16.54
N LEU A 9 13.04 12.84 16.72
CA LEU A 9 11.74 12.48 17.27
C LEU A 9 11.00 11.48 16.35
N TRP A 10 11.00 11.74 15.04
CA TRP A 10 10.45 10.83 14.04
C TRP A 10 11.15 9.46 14.09
N ALA A 11 12.48 9.43 14.17
CA ALA A 11 13.25 8.19 14.25
C ALA A 11 12.86 7.38 15.50
N GLY A 12 12.71 8.05 16.65
CA GLY A 12 12.21 7.44 17.89
C GLY A 12 10.83 6.81 17.73
N TYR A 13 9.89 7.51 17.07
CA TYR A 13 8.55 6.98 16.81
C TYR A 13 8.56 5.76 15.90
N ILE A 14 9.33 5.80 14.80
CA ILE A 14 9.44 4.65 13.89
C ILE A 14 10.09 3.47 14.60
N LEU A 15 11.23 3.65 15.27
CA LEU A 15 11.94 2.56 15.92
C LEU A 15 11.07 1.90 17.00
N LYS A 16 10.36 2.69 17.81
CA LYS A 16 9.45 2.16 18.85
C LYS A 16 8.35 1.25 18.26
N ARG A 17 7.82 1.59 17.08
CA ARG A 17 6.69 0.88 16.47
C ARG A 17 7.14 -0.27 15.55
N MET A 18 8.23 -0.05 14.82
CA MET A 18 8.65 -0.90 13.70
C MET A 18 9.80 -1.84 14.04
N LEU A 19 10.63 -1.55 15.05
CA LEU A 19 11.70 -2.47 15.43
C LEU A 19 11.14 -3.68 16.20
N PRO A 20 11.50 -4.92 15.83
CA PRO A 20 11.10 -6.09 16.61
C PRO A 20 11.81 -6.09 17.97
N LYS A 21 11.19 -6.72 18.97
CA LYS A 21 11.80 -6.94 20.29
C LYS A 21 12.62 -8.23 20.28
N PRO A 22 13.69 -8.34 21.09
CA PRO A 22 14.19 -7.35 22.05
C PRO A 22 15.02 -6.23 21.38
N PHE A 23 14.94 -5.00 21.89
CA PHE A 23 15.57 -3.81 21.29
C PHE A 23 17.10 -3.83 21.23
N PHE A 24 17.75 -4.73 21.97
CA PHE A 24 19.21 -4.89 21.96
C PHE A 24 19.72 -5.84 20.86
N GLN A 25 18.82 -6.45 20.09
CA GLN A 25 19.21 -7.28 18.96
C GLN A 25 19.76 -6.42 17.82
N LYS A 26 20.83 -6.88 17.18
CA LYS A 26 21.36 -6.23 15.97
C LYS A 26 20.41 -6.44 14.80
N HIS A 27 20.05 -5.36 14.13
CA HIS A 27 19.19 -5.37 12.96
C HIS A 27 19.89 -4.83 11.72
N LYS A 28 19.68 -5.53 10.61
CA LYS A 28 20.04 -5.09 9.27
C LYS A 28 18.75 -4.78 8.52
N ILE A 29 18.55 -3.52 8.18
CA ILE A 29 17.35 -3.02 7.49
C ILE A 29 17.68 -2.87 6.01
N ALA A 30 17.00 -3.62 5.16
CA ALA A 30 16.96 -3.37 3.73
C ALA A 30 15.73 -2.54 3.40
N PHE A 31 15.94 -1.34 2.87
CA PHE A 31 14.88 -0.37 2.61
C PHE A 31 14.86 0.03 1.12
N PHE A 32 13.77 -0.31 0.45
CA PHE A 32 13.56 -0.02 -0.97
C PHE A 32 12.67 1.20 -1.13
N LEU A 33 13.15 2.23 -1.83
CA LEU A 33 12.34 3.36 -2.30
C LEU A 33 12.98 3.98 -3.55
N ARG A 34 12.23 4.84 -4.25
CA ARG A 34 12.71 5.55 -5.44
C ARG A 34 13.79 6.58 -5.13
N SER A 35 13.71 7.20 -3.96
CA SER A 35 14.64 8.25 -3.54
C SER A 35 14.98 8.06 -2.07
N ASN A 36 16.27 8.16 -1.76
CA ASN A 36 16.72 8.15 -0.38
C ASN A 36 16.43 9.49 0.29
N SER A 37 16.31 9.50 1.60
CA SER A 37 16.27 10.73 2.38
C SER A 37 17.09 10.56 3.66
N ASN A 38 17.78 11.63 4.06
CA ASN A 38 18.58 11.65 5.28
C ASN A 38 17.77 11.27 6.53
N LEU A 39 16.45 11.44 6.46
CA LEU A 39 15.52 11.05 7.52
C LEU A 39 15.65 9.55 7.86
N TYR A 40 15.71 8.66 6.86
CA TYR A 40 15.79 7.22 7.11
C TYR A 40 17.15 6.79 7.63
N GLU A 41 18.23 7.45 7.19
CA GLU A 41 19.59 7.13 7.63
C GLU A 41 19.85 7.54 9.08
N SER A 42 19.05 8.46 9.63
CA SER A 42 19.15 8.91 11.03
C SER A 42 18.96 7.80 12.06
N VAL A 43 18.42 6.64 11.66
CA VAL A 43 18.25 5.47 12.55
C VAL A 43 19.51 4.62 12.71
N ASN A 44 20.56 4.88 11.93
CA ASN A 44 21.81 4.11 12.01
C ASN A 44 22.45 4.21 13.39
N SER A 45 22.89 3.07 13.92
CA SER A 45 23.55 2.98 15.23
C SER A 45 24.42 1.73 15.31
N SER A 46 25.09 1.51 16.45
CA SER A 46 25.86 0.28 16.70
C SER A 46 25.03 -1.01 16.64
N LEU A 47 23.70 -0.90 16.80
CA LEU A 47 22.75 -2.00 16.75
C LEU A 47 21.94 -2.04 15.45
N ILE A 48 21.90 -0.96 14.67
CA ILE A 48 21.06 -0.86 13.48
C ILE A 48 21.93 -0.46 12.29
N SER A 49 22.02 -1.36 11.31
CA SER A 49 22.61 -1.09 10.01
C SER A 49 21.50 -0.92 8.97
N PHE A 50 21.42 0.29 8.41
CA PHE A 50 20.48 0.62 7.36
C PHE A 50 21.15 0.52 5.98
N SER A 51 20.48 -0.12 5.02
CA SER A 51 20.92 -0.25 3.64
C SER A 51 19.79 0.18 2.71
N PHE A 52 20.05 1.23 1.93
CA PHE A 52 19.15 1.71 0.89
C PHE A 52 19.26 0.88 -0.39
N TYR A 53 18.13 0.63 -1.04
CA TYR A 53 17.98 -0.08 -2.31
C TYR A 53 17.13 0.77 -3.27
N ASP A 54 17.76 1.28 -4.33
CA ASP A 54 17.12 2.16 -5.31
C ASP A 54 16.24 1.37 -6.30
N LEU A 55 14.96 1.72 -6.41
CA LEU A 55 14.01 1.11 -7.34
C LEU A 55 14.34 1.32 -8.83
N ILE A 56 15.20 2.28 -9.18
CA ILE A 56 15.67 2.50 -10.55
C ILE A 56 16.65 1.39 -10.97
N THR A 57 17.36 0.79 -10.01
CA THR A 57 18.32 -0.29 -10.28
C THR A 57 17.57 -1.59 -10.56
N PRO A 58 17.98 -2.41 -11.56
CA PRO A 58 17.37 -3.70 -11.85
C PRO A 58 17.30 -4.62 -10.63
N LEU A 59 16.21 -5.39 -10.54
CA LEU A 59 15.92 -6.23 -9.37
C LEU A 59 17.02 -7.29 -9.14
N GLU A 60 17.61 -7.83 -10.20
CA GLU A 60 18.64 -8.87 -10.16
C GLU A 60 19.88 -8.43 -9.37
N ASN A 61 20.27 -7.16 -9.51
CA ASN A 61 21.38 -6.58 -8.76
C ASN A 61 21.05 -6.51 -7.26
N HIS A 62 19.79 -6.22 -6.92
CA HIS A 62 19.33 -6.20 -5.55
C HIS A 62 19.29 -7.61 -4.94
N ILE A 63 18.93 -8.65 -5.70
CA ILE A 63 18.95 -10.04 -5.22
C ILE A 63 20.34 -10.42 -4.75
N LYS A 64 21.38 -10.13 -5.54
CA LYS A 64 22.76 -10.40 -5.16
C LYS A 64 23.13 -9.71 -3.84
N LYS A 65 22.89 -8.40 -3.74
CA LYS A 65 23.19 -7.61 -2.53
C LYS A 65 22.37 -8.08 -1.31
N LEU A 66 21.11 -8.47 -1.49
CA LEU A 66 20.27 -9.03 -0.43
C LEU A 66 20.83 -10.35 0.12
N ASN A 67 21.28 -11.25 -0.77
CA ASN A 67 21.85 -12.54 -0.39
C ASN A 67 23.17 -12.41 0.38
N GLU A 68 23.96 -11.39 0.07
CA GLU A 68 25.19 -11.05 0.80
C GLU A 68 24.89 -10.41 2.16
N THR A 69 23.99 -9.43 2.20
CA THR A 69 23.69 -8.66 3.42
C THR A 69 22.87 -9.45 4.45
N LYS A 70 21.97 -10.32 3.98
CA LYS A 70 21.00 -11.10 4.78
C LYS A 70 20.26 -10.20 5.79
N PRO A 71 19.39 -9.29 5.32
CA PRO A 71 18.70 -8.35 6.19
C PRO A 71 17.75 -9.06 7.15
N THR A 72 17.64 -8.54 8.37
CA THR A 72 16.65 -9.01 9.36
C THR A 72 15.29 -8.33 9.16
N ILE A 73 15.27 -7.14 8.56
CA ILE A 73 14.05 -6.37 8.30
C ILE A 73 14.07 -5.97 6.83
N LEU A 74 12.99 -6.30 6.11
CA LEU A 74 12.80 -5.93 4.72
C LEU A 74 11.62 -4.95 4.62
N ILE A 75 11.88 -3.78 4.07
CA ILE A 75 10.90 -2.71 3.89
C ILE A 75 10.88 -2.32 2.42
N ALA A 76 9.74 -2.46 1.74
CA ALA A 76 9.64 -2.15 0.33
C ALA A 76 8.18 -1.91 -0.11
N PRO A 77 7.97 -1.30 -1.30
CA PRO A 77 6.66 -1.27 -1.94
C PRO A 77 6.05 -2.66 -2.10
N ALA A 78 4.72 -2.75 -2.05
CA ALA A 78 3.99 -4.02 -2.14
C ALA A 78 4.38 -4.82 -3.40
N GLN A 79 4.50 -4.17 -4.56
CA GLN A 79 4.93 -4.82 -5.79
C GLN A 79 6.34 -5.39 -5.69
N VAL A 80 7.27 -4.66 -5.06
CA VAL A 80 8.66 -5.09 -4.90
C VAL A 80 8.75 -6.27 -3.95
N LEU A 81 8.02 -6.24 -2.83
CA LEU A 81 7.93 -7.38 -1.91
C LEU A 81 7.39 -8.64 -2.61
N LYS A 82 6.35 -8.49 -3.45
CA LYS A 82 5.83 -9.61 -4.27
C LYS A 82 6.90 -10.17 -5.20
N LEU A 83 7.60 -9.31 -5.94
CA LEU A 83 8.65 -9.75 -6.88
C LEU A 83 9.80 -10.45 -6.16
N LEU A 84 10.24 -9.92 -5.02
CA LEU A 84 11.22 -10.58 -4.15
C LEU A 84 10.70 -11.94 -3.67
N ALA A 85 9.42 -12.01 -3.29
CA ALA A 85 8.84 -13.24 -2.79
C ALA A 85 8.77 -14.36 -3.85
N LEU A 86 8.53 -13.99 -5.11
CA LEU A 86 8.46 -14.90 -6.25
C LEU A 86 9.85 -15.28 -6.81
N ASN A 87 10.89 -14.51 -6.50
CA ASN A 87 12.24 -14.76 -7.00
C ASN A 87 12.87 -15.99 -6.30
N LYS A 88 13.22 -17.00 -7.10
CA LYS A 88 13.77 -18.28 -6.61
C LYS A 88 15.22 -18.19 -6.13
N ASP A 89 15.98 -17.23 -6.65
CA ASP A 89 17.40 -17.03 -6.32
C ASP A 89 17.58 -16.21 -5.03
N LEU A 90 16.49 -15.63 -4.51
CA LEU A 90 16.51 -14.90 -3.25
C LEU A 90 16.67 -15.86 -2.07
N ASN A 91 17.76 -15.68 -1.31
CA ASN A 91 18.16 -16.48 -0.17
C ASN A 91 18.36 -15.60 1.08
N ILE A 92 17.25 -15.08 1.60
CA ILE A 92 17.20 -14.28 2.83
C ILE A 92 16.14 -14.84 3.77
N ASN A 93 16.33 -14.63 5.08
CA ASN A 93 15.38 -15.01 6.12
C ASN A 93 15.14 -13.82 7.06
N PRO A 94 14.44 -12.77 6.60
CA PRO A 94 14.08 -11.66 7.47
C PRO A 94 13.18 -12.16 8.60
N ILE A 95 13.17 -11.45 9.73
CA ILE A 95 12.26 -11.68 10.85
C ILE A 95 11.07 -10.70 10.83
N LYS A 96 11.11 -9.70 9.94
CA LYS A 96 10.04 -8.73 9.75
C LYS A 96 9.98 -8.22 8.32
N ILE A 97 8.77 -8.18 7.77
CA ILE A 97 8.46 -7.62 6.44
C ILE A 97 7.54 -6.42 6.65
N ILE A 98 7.83 -5.27 6.02
CA ILE A 98 7.01 -4.06 6.11
C ILE A 98 6.72 -3.54 4.70
N SER A 99 5.45 -3.48 4.33
CA SER A 99 4.95 -2.86 3.11
C SER A 99 4.74 -1.36 3.30
N VAL A 100 5.19 -0.58 2.32
CA VAL A 100 5.13 0.89 2.31
C VAL A 100 4.76 1.42 0.92
N ALA A 101 4.52 2.72 0.77
CA ALA A 101 4.35 3.48 -0.48
C ALA A 101 3.17 3.10 -1.41
N GLU A 102 2.72 1.85 -1.38
CA GLU A 102 1.68 1.27 -2.22
C GLU A 102 0.58 0.62 -1.37
N VAL A 103 -0.60 0.46 -1.97
CA VAL A 103 -1.65 -0.36 -1.37
C VAL A 103 -1.15 -1.81 -1.36
N LEU A 104 -1.14 -2.41 -0.17
CA LEU A 104 -0.87 -3.83 -0.02
C LEU A 104 -2.15 -4.60 -0.33
N GLU A 105 -2.21 -5.17 -1.53
CA GLU A 105 -3.32 -6.00 -1.94
C GLU A 105 -3.28 -7.37 -1.26
N GLU A 106 -4.45 -7.97 -1.05
CA GLU A 106 -4.58 -9.20 -0.25
C GLU A 106 -3.94 -10.41 -0.95
N ASP A 107 -4.00 -10.48 -2.28
CA ASP A 107 -3.31 -11.49 -3.09
C ASP A 107 -1.78 -11.33 -3.00
N ASP A 108 -1.28 -10.11 -3.15
CA ASP A 108 0.14 -9.80 -3.02
C ASP A 108 0.63 -10.12 -1.59
N LYS A 109 -0.16 -9.78 -0.56
CA LYS A 109 0.11 -10.12 0.84
C LYS A 109 0.21 -11.63 1.05
N GLN A 110 -0.74 -12.42 0.58
CA GLN A 110 -0.73 -13.89 0.74
C GLN A 110 0.52 -14.53 0.11
N ILE A 111 0.95 -14.04 -1.05
CA ILE A 111 2.19 -14.50 -1.70
C ILE A 111 3.40 -14.21 -0.82
N ILE A 112 3.51 -12.99 -0.29
CA ILE A 112 4.62 -12.56 0.55
C ILE A 112 4.64 -13.34 1.87
N GLU A 113 3.49 -13.44 2.56
CA GLU A 113 3.37 -14.15 3.84
C GLU A 113 3.71 -15.64 3.68
N LYS A 114 3.25 -16.27 2.58
CA LYS A 114 3.59 -17.66 2.27
C LYS A 114 5.09 -17.86 2.04
N ARG A 115 5.74 -16.95 1.31
CA ARG A 115 7.18 -17.06 1.03
C ARG A 115 8.03 -16.96 2.29
N PHE A 116 7.73 -15.99 3.14
CA PHE A 116 8.57 -15.67 4.30
C PHE A 116 8.08 -16.31 5.60
N SER A 117 6.90 -16.94 5.61
CA SER A 117 6.25 -17.50 6.81
C SER A 117 6.11 -16.46 7.94
N LEU A 118 5.81 -15.21 7.56
CA LEU A 118 5.68 -14.07 8.46
C LEU A 118 4.44 -13.26 8.08
N LYS A 119 3.81 -12.60 9.07
CA LYS A 119 2.81 -11.57 8.78
C LYS A 119 3.47 -10.38 8.10
N VAL A 120 2.83 -9.82 7.07
CA VAL A 120 3.28 -8.56 6.46
C VAL A 120 2.74 -7.40 7.27
N HIS A 121 3.64 -6.58 7.81
CA HIS A 121 3.28 -5.32 8.44
C HIS A 121 3.13 -4.22 7.39
N GLN A 122 2.40 -3.17 7.71
CA GLN A 122 2.27 -1.97 6.91
C GLN A 122 2.74 -0.76 7.73
N ALA A 123 3.38 0.18 7.04
CA ALA A 123 3.61 1.53 7.53
C ALA A 123 2.95 2.51 6.56
N TYR A 124 1.88 3.16 7.01
CA TYR A 124 1.21 4.21 6.27
C TYR A 124 1.93 5.52 6.58
N GLN A 125 2.72 5.98 5.62
CA GLN A 125 3.51 7.19 5.74
C GLN A 125 3.34 8.04 4.48
N CYS A 126 3.21 9.33 4.71
CA CYS A 126 3.20 10.37 3.69
C CYS A 126 4.24 11.45 4.04
N THR A 127 4.38 12.45 3.19
CA THR A 127 5.28 13.59 3.44
C THR A 127 4.89 14.34 4.71
N GLU A 128 3.60 14.37 5.01
CA GLU A 128 3.00 15.07 6.12
C GLU A 128 3.20 14.33 7.45
N GLY A 129 3.32 13.00 7.46
CA GLY A 129 3.57 12.26 8.70
C GLY A 129 3.54 10.73 8.61
N PHE A 130 3.85 10.08 9.74
CA PHE A 130 3.74 8.63 9.92
C PHE A 130 2.36 8.29 10.51
N LEU A 131 1.39 8.02 9.66
CA LEU A 131 -0.03 8.08 10.03
C LEU A 131 -0.60 6.79 10.59
N ALA A 132 -0.09 5.62 10.19
CA ALA A 132 -0.57 4.34 10.72
C ALA A 132 0.50 3.25 10.66
N HIS A 133 0.34 2.24 11.52
CA HIS A 133 1.23 1.08 11.52
C HIS A 133 0.54 -0.20 11.96
N THR A 134 1.06 -1.34 11.50
CA THR A 134 0.57 -2.66 11.91
C THR A 134 1.10 -3.05 13.30
N CYS A 135 0.19 -3.32 14.23
CA CYS A 135 0.50 -3.78 15.58
C CYS A 135 0.92 -5.27 15.61
N LYS A 136 1.29 -5.77 16.81
CA LYS A 136 1.71 -7.17 17.02
C LYS A 136 0.67 -8.23 16.60
N GLU A 137 -0.62 -7.88 16.60
CA GLU A 137 -1.70 -8.80 16.21
C GLU A 137 -1.90 -8.85 14.69
N GLY A 138 -1.25 -7.97 13.92
CA GLY A 138 -1.43 -7.84 12.48
C GLY A 138 -2.49 -6.82 12.06
N ASN A 139 -3.03 -6.04 13.01
CA ASN A 139 -4.04 -5.01 12.74
C ASN A 139 -3.40 -3.63 12.52
N LEU A 140 -3.94 -2.85 11.59
CA LEU A 140 -3.46 -1.51 11.25
C LEU A 140 -4.14 -0.44 12.12
N HIS A 141 -3.34 0.34 12.85
CA HIS A 141 -3.82 1.41 13.72
C HIS A 141 -3.30 2.76 13.28
N LEU A 142 -4.16 3.77 13.33
CA LEU A 142 -3.78 5.17 13.19
C LEU A 142 -2.89 5.59 14.37
N ASN A 143 -1.87 6.41 14.11
CA ASN A 143 -0.93 6.89 15.12
C ASN A 143 -1.42 8.20 15.74
N GLU A 144 -2.57 8.12 16.43
CA GLU A 144 -3.29 9.30 16.94
C GLU A 144 -2.58 10.01 18.11
N ASP A 145 -1.52 9.41 18.65
CA ASP A 145 -0.64 10.02 19.66
C ASP A 145 0.42 10.96 19.07
N ILE A 146 0.61 10.96 17.75
CA ILE A 146 1.56 11.85 17.06
C ILE A 146 0.89 12.78 16.05
N VAL A 147 -0.25 12.38 15.49
CA VAL A 147 -1.02 13.15 14.51
C VAL A 147 -2.49 13.04 14.87
N TYR A 148 -3.19 14.17 14.96
CA TYR A 148 -4.64 14.16 15.10
C TYR A 148 -5.30 13.91 13.75
N ILE A 149 -6.26 12.98 13.69
CA ILE A 149 -6.88 12.53 12.45
C ILE A 149 -8.40 12.63 12.56
N GLU A 150 -8.97 13.55 11.79
CA GLU A 150 -10.41 13.65 11.57
C GLU A 150 -10.82 12.77 10.38
N LYS A 151 -12.09 12.37 10.38
CA LYS A 151 -12.66 11.50 9.36
C LYS A 151 -13.60 12.31 8.48
N ASP A 152 -13.19 12.57 7.24
CA ASP A 152 -14.06 13.15 6.22
C ASP A 152 -14.77 12.02 5.47
N TRP A 153 -16.00 11.73 5.90
CA TRP A 153 -16.74 10.57 5.42
C TRP A 153 -17.08 10.70 3.93
N ILE A 154 -16.62 9.72 3.15
CA ILE A 154 -16.99 9.56 1.74
C ILE A 154 -18.27 8.73 1.66
N ASP A 155 -18.32 7.64 2.42
CA ASP A 155 -19.50 6.80 2.61
C ASP A 155 -19.45 6.15 4.00
N GLU A 156 -20.28 6.66 4.90
CA GLU A 156 -20.36 6.19 6.28
C GLU A 156 -20.85 4.74 6.39
N LYS A 157 -21.69 4.28 5.43
CA LYS A 157 -22.25 2.92 5.46
C LYS A 157 -21.15 1.88 5.25
N SER A 158 -20.26 2.10 4.27
CA SER A 158 -19.10 1.23 4.07
C SER A 158 -17.93 1.54 5.02
N GLY A 159 -18.00 2.64 5.76
CA GLY A 159 -16.94 3.10 6.66
C GLY A 159 -15.77 3.76 5.93
N ARG A 160 -15.98 4.24 4.70
CA ARG A 160 -14.97 4.91 3.87
C ARG A 160 -14.86 6.39 4.23
N PHE A 161 -13.63 6.84 4.48
CA PHE A 161 -13.33 8.24 4.75
C PHE A 161 -11.97 8.66 4.21
N SER A 162 -11.82 9.95 3.91
CA SER A 162 -10.52 10.59 3.71
C SER A 162 -10.00 11.14 5.04
N PRO A 163 -8.74 10.90 5.41
CA PRO A 163 -8.18 11.45 6.63
C PRO A 163 -7.86 12.94 6.46
N ILE A 164 -8.32 13.76 7.40
CA ILE A 164 -7.87 15.14 7.57
C ILE A 164 -6.92 15.16 8.76
N ILE A 165 -5.68 15.61 8.55
CA ILE A 165 -4.59 15.47 9.52
C ILE A 165 -4.15 16.82 10.10
N THR A 166 -3.80 16.80 11.38
CA THR A 166 -3.14 17.91 12.07
C THR A 166 -1.95 17.36 12.87
N ASP A 167 -0.74 17.86 12.58
CA ASP A 167 0.50 17.52 13.30
C ASP A 167 0.85 18.67 14.25
N PHE A 168 0.75 18.40 15.56
CA PHE A 168 1.05 19.38 16.60
C PHE A 168 2.53 19.41 17.03
N ASN A 169 3.35 18.48 16.53
CA ASN A 169 4.75 18.35 16.91
C ASN A 169 5.70 19.03 15.90
N ARG A 170 5.27 19.16 14.64
CA ARG A 170 6.07 19.75 13.56
C ARG A 170 6.03 21.29 13.57
N LYS A 171 7.21 21.91 13.54
CA LYS A 171 7.44 23.37 13.50
C LYS A 171 7.91 23.87 12.14
N SER A 172 8.73 23.09 11.42
CA SER A 172 9.35 23.50 10.15
C SER A 172 8.37 23.58 8.98
N GLN A 173 7.27 22.84 9.05
CA GLN A 173 6.16 22.88 8.08
C GLN A 173 4.85 22.47 8.78
N PRO A 174 4.15 23.39 9.47
CA PRO A 174 2.93 23.06 10.19
C PRO A 174 1.87 22.45 9.26
N ILE A 175 1.30 21.31 9.67
CA ILE A 175 0.21 20.64 8.97
C ILE A 175 -1.04 20.77 9.83
N ILE A 176 -2.02 21.55 9.37
CA ILE A 176 -3.25 21.84 10.12
C ILE A 176 -4.45 21.57 9.22
N ARG A 177 -5.32 20.66 9.65
CA ARG A 177 -6.53 20.22 8.93
C ARG A 177 -6.26 19.94 7.44
N TYR A 178 -5.13 19.32 7.12
CA TYR A 178 -4.78 19.00 5.74
C TYR A 178 -5.52 17.72 5.31
N LYS A 179 -6.37 17.83 4.29
CA LYS A 179 -7.10 16.68 3.75
C LYS A 179 -6.20 15.90 2.81
N LEU A 180 -6.06 14.60 3.08
CA LEU A 180 -5.36 13.68 2.19
C LEU A 180 -6.35 13.05 1.20
N ASP A 181 -5.85 12.69 0.02
CA ASP A 181 -6.63 12.02 -1.03
C ASP A 181 -6.71 10.50 -0.84
N ASP A 182 -6.15 9.94 0.24
CA ASP A 182 -6.23 8.51 0.50
C ASP A 182 -7.62 8.13 1.03
N ILE A 183 -8.07 6.91 0.71
CA ILE A 183 -9.34 6.34 1.19
C ILE A 183 -9.03 5.26 2.23
N LEU A 184 -9.49 5.47 3.45
CA LEU A 184 -9.37 4.52 4.55
C LEU A 184 -10.73 3.88 4.84
N ILE A 185 -10.72 2.60 5.23
CA ILE A 185 -11.92 1.92 5.72
C ILE A 185 -11.81 1.72 7.22
N LEU A 186 -12.74 2.28 7.98
CA LEU A 186 -12.80 2.13 9.43
C LEU A 186 -13.05 0.66 9.83
N GLU A 187 -12.34 0.20 10.86
CA GLU A 187 -12.68 -1.02 11.58
C GLU A 187 -13.23 -0.65 12.97
N LYS A 188 -14.51 -0.95 13.21
CA LYS A 188 -15.21 -0.56 14.45
C LYS A 188 -14.85 -1.48 15.62
N GLN A 189 -14.33 -2.68 15.34
CA GLN A 189 -13.97 -3.63 16.38
C GLN A 189 -12.70 -3.24 17.13
N SER A 190 -12.76 -3.32 18.45
CA SER A 190 -11.59 -3.20 19.33
C SER A 190 -10.50 -4.20 18.94
N CYS A 191 -9.24 -3.81 19.08
CA CYS A 191 -8.13 -4.68 18.74
C CYS A 191 -7.67 -5.51 19.97
N PRO A 192 -7.41 -6.82 19.80
CA PRO A 192 -6.85 -7.65 20.88
C PRO A 192 -5.44 -7.22 21.32
N CYS A 193 -4.78 -6.31 20.59
CA CYS A 193 -3.51 -5.75 21.01
C CYS A 193 -3.62 -4.80 22.23
N GLY A 194 -4.84 -4.35 22.57
CA GLY A 194 -5.12 -3.42 23.67
C GLY A 194 -4.97 -1.93 23.31
N SER A 195 -4.66 -1.59 22.05
CA SER A 195 -4.56 -0.20 21.60
C SER A 195 -5.93 0.48 21.60
N ALA A 196 -5.99 1.70 22.13
CA ALA A 196 -7.15 2.57 22.05
C ALA A 196 -7.22 3.35 20.72
N PHE A 197 -6.17 3.32 19.90
CA PHE A 197 -6.15 4.06 18.63
C PHE A 197 -7.07 3.44 17.60
N THR A 198 -7.68 4.30 16.79
CA THR A 198 -8.55 3.96 15.66
C THR A 198 -7.89 2.86 14.82
N ARG A 199 -8.60 1.73 14.69
CA ARG A 199 -8.22 0.64 13.80
C ARG A 199 -8.81 0.91 12.42
N ILE A 200 -8.02 0.66 11.38
CA ILE A 200 -8.49 0.68 10.00
C ILE A 200 -8.40 -0.73 9.42
N LYS A 201 -9.40 -1.11 8.64
CA LYS A 201 -9.48 -2.42 7.98
C LYS A 201 -8.46 -2.53 6.86
N LYS A 202 -8.37 -1.49 6.02
CA LYS A 202 -7.39 -1.35 4.94
C LYS A 202 -7.28 0.11 4.49
N ILE A 203 -6.18 0.41 3.80
CA ILE A 203 -6.03 1.56 2.91
C ILE A 203 -6.48 1.08 1.54
N GLU A 204 -7.50 1.69 0.97
CA GLU A 204 -8.10 1.20 -0.27
C GLU A 204 -7.38 1.70 -1.53
N GLY A 205 -6.84 2.91 -1.47
CA GLY A 205 -6.25 3.61 -2.60
C GLY A 205 -6.40 5.11 -2.45
N ARG A 206 -6.42 5.83 -3.57
CA ARG A 206 -6.69 7.27 -3.61
C ARG A 206 -8.07 7.59 -4.19
N CYS A 207 -8.57 8.78 -3.89
CA CYS A 207 -9.82 9.30 -4.46
C CYS A 207 -9.78 9.35 -5.99
N ASP A 208 -8.62 9.66 -6.58
CA ASP A 208 -8.42 9.67 -8.04
C ASP A 208 -8.44 8.27 -8.69
N ASP A 209 -8.51 7.20 -7.90
CA ASP A 209 -8.68 5.83 -8.41
C ASP A 209 -10.18 5.46 -8.54
N ILE A 210 -11.10 6.24 -7.96
CA ILE A 210 -12.55 5.99 -8.03
C ILE A 210 -13.04 6.26 -9.45
N LEU A 211 -13.73 5.29 -10.06
CA LEU A 211 -14.34 5.48 -11.37
C LEU A 211 -15.72 6.14 -11.23
N LYS A 212 -15.92 7.26 -11.91
CA LYS A 212 -17.22 7.92 -12.01
C LYS A 212 -18.07 7.22 -13.07
N MET A 213 -19.15 6.59 -12.61
CA MET A 213 -20.07 5.81 -13.42
C MET A 213 -21.47 6.44 -13.41
N LYS A 214 -22.33 5.98 -14.32
CA LYS A 214 -23.76 6.29 -14.34
C LYS A 214 -24.57 5.03 -14.06
N THR A 215 -25.63 5.14 -13.27
CA THR A 215 -26.62 4.07 -13.14
C THR A 215 -27.47 3.96 -14.41
N LEU A 216 -28.24 2.88 -14.55
CA LEU A 216 -29.21 2.75 -15.65
C LEU A 216 -30.22 3.92 -15.69
N GLU A 217 -30.52 4.51 -14.54
CA GLU A 217 -31.40 5.67 -14.36
C GLU A 217 -30.70 7.03 -14.59
N ASN A 218 -29.43 7.05 -15.02
CA ASN A 218 -28.58 8.24 -15.20
C ASN A 218 -28.09 8.93 -13.91
N GLU A 219 -28.20 8.29 -12.75
CA GLU A 219 -27.67 8.84 -11.51
C GLU A 219 -26.15 8.68 -11.44
N ASP A 220 -25.47 9.61 -10.76
CA ASP A 220 -24.02 9.49 -10.51
C ASP A 220 -23.72 8.36 -9.54
N TYR A 221 -22.73 7.53 -9.88
CA TYR A 221 -22.29 6.41 -9.06
C TYR A 221 -20.77 6.37 -8.93
N LEU A 222 -20.27 6.28 -7.71
CA LEU A 222 -18.85 6.14 -7.42
C LEU A 222 -18.47 4.66 -7.33
N LEU A 223 -17.84 4.14 -8.38
CA LEU A 223 -17.37 2.76 -8.39
C LEU A 223 -15.95 2.70 -7.81
N PHE A 224 -15.86 2.30 -6.55
CA PHE A 224 -14.59 2.18 -5.83
C PHE A 224 -13.69 1.09 -6.44
N PRO A 225 -12.35 1.28 -6.38
CA PRO A 225 -11.39 0.35 -6.98
C PRO A 225 -11.51 -1.10 -6.49
N ASP A 226 -11.89 -1.29 -5.22
CA ASP A 226 -11.93 -2.63 -4.65
C ASP A 226 -13.04 -3.51 -5.23
N PHE A 227 -14.16 -2.94 -5.66
CA PHE A 227 -15.23 -3.66 -6.33
C PHE A 227 -14.74 -4.24 -7.65
N ILE A 228 -14.05 -3.42 -8.43
CA ILE A 228 -13.46 -3.84 -9.70
C ILE A 228 -12.38 -4.90 -9.44
N ARG A 229 -11.49 -4.67 -8.48
CA ARG A 229 -10.44 -5.64 -8.11
C ARG A 229 -11.01 -6.98 -7.66
N ASN A 230 -11.98 -6.99 -6.75
CA ASN A 230 -12.58 -8.22 -6.25
C ASN A 230 -13.25 -9.01 -7.38
N ALA A 231 -13.92 -8.30 -8.30
CA ALA A 231 -14.45 -8.90 -9.52
C ALA A 231 -13.31 -9.54 -10.34
N ILE A 232 -12.25 -8.78 -10.67
CA ILE A 232 -11.09 -9.27 -11.44
C ILE A 232 -10.45 -10.51 -10.83
N ILE A 233 -10.17 -10.50 -9.52
CA ILE A 233 -9.53 -11.63 -8.84
C ILE A 233 -10.43 -12.87 -8.90
N SER A 234 -11.75 -12.70 -8.84
CA SER A 234 -12.70 -13.80 -8.98
C SER A 234 -12.84 -14.32 -10.42
N ALA A 235 -12.43 -13.53 -11.41
CA ALA A 235 -12.63 -13.84 -12.83
C ALA A 235 -11.75 -15.02 -13.28
N SER A 236 -10.46 -15.02 -12.92
CA SER A 236 -9.53 -16.05 -13.39
C SER A 236 -8.34 -16.24 -12.45
N THR A 237 -8.09 -17.49 -12.05
CA THR A 237 -6.89 -17.86 -11.28
C THR A 237 -5.60 -17.82 -12.11
N LYS A 238 -5.73 -17.65 -13.43
CA LYS A 238 -4.61 -17.54 -14.37
C LYS A 238 -4.14 -16.10 -14.59
N LEU A 239 -4.85 -15.11 -14.04
CA LEU A 239 -4.50 -13.70 -14.22
C LEU A 239 -3.33 -13.34 -13.29
N ASP A 240 -2.21 -12.96 -13.90
CA ASP A 240 -0.99 -12.56 -13.18
C ASP A 240 -1.00 -11.06 -12.86
N ASP A 241 -1.35 -10.23 -13.84
CA ASP A 241 -1.32 -8.77 -13.73
C ASP A 241 -2.38 -8.09 -14.59
N TYR A 242 -2.77 -6.88 -14.19
CA TYR A 242 -3.74 -6.07 -14.91
C TYR A 242 -3.62 -4.57 -14.62
N ILE A 243 -4.08 -3.76 -15.56
CA ILE A 243 -4.36 -2.34 -15.39
C ILE A 243 -5.71 -2.02 -16.06
N ILE A 244 -6.53 -1.22 -15.40
CA ILE A 244 -7.73 -0.62 -15.97
C ILE A 244 -7.57 0.89 -16.00
N ILE A 245 -7.82 1.46 -17.16
CA ILE A 245 -7.87 2.91 -17.38
C ILE A 245 -9.25 3.23 -17.96
N LYS A 246 -10.03 4.03 -17.24
CA LYS A 246 -11.27 4.61 -17.76
C LYS A 246 -10.94 5.88 -18.51
N GLU A 247 -11.41 5.96 -19.76
CA GLU A 247 -11.35 7.14 -20.62
C GLU A 247 -12.74 7.35 -21.21
N ASN A 248 -13.42 8.44 -20.82
CA ASN A 248 -14.80 8.71 -21.20
C ASN A 248 -15.73 7.50 -20.88
N ASP A 249 -16.43 6.99 -21.90
CA ASP A 249 -17.35 5.84 -21.83
C ASP A 249 -16.68 4.50 -22.18
N ALA A 250 -15.35 4.41 -22.06
CA ALA A 250 -14.59 3.20 -22.34
C ALA A 250 -13.67 2.80 -21.17
N LEU A 251 -13.47 1.50 -21.00
CA LEU A 251 -12.43 0.90 -20.17
C LEU A 251 -11.35 0.29 -21.07
N ASN A 252 -10.15 0.83 -20.97
CA ASN A 252 -8.93 0.25 -21.54
C ASN A 252 -8.33 -0.71 -20.51
N ILE A 253 -8.41 -2.01 -20.80
CA ILE A 253 -8.08 -3.11 -19.90
C ILE A 253 -6.82 -3.82 -20.41
N TYR A 254 -5.74 -3.70 -19.65
CA TYR A 254 -4.48 -4.38 -19.92
C TYR A 254 -4.40 -5.64 -19.08
N LEU A 255 -4.15 -6.80 -19.68
CA LEU A 255 -4.14 -8.10 -18.98
C LEU A 255 -2.84 -8.87 -19.24
N ASN A 256 -2.37 -9.58 -18.23
CA ASN A 256 -1.36 -10.62 -18.35
C ASN A 256 -1.86 -11.91 -17.67
N PRO A 257 -2.07 -13.02 -18.40
CA PRO A 257 -2.00 -13.17 -19.85
C PRO A 257 -3.31 -12.70 -20.52
N ILE A 258 -3.25 -12.19 -21.76
CA ILE A 258 -4.38 -11.53 -22.45
C ILE A 258 -5.57 -12.47 -22.75
N GLU A 259 -5.32 -13.76 -22.75
CA GLU A 259 -6.28 -14.83 -22.98
C GLU A 259 -7.40 -14.85 -21.91
N THR A 260 -7.15 -14.23 -20.76
CA THR A 260 -8.14 -14.06 -19.67
C THR A 260 -9.26 -13.06 -19.98
N LYS A 261 -9.23 -12.39 -21.14
CA LYS A 261 -10.23 -11.36 -21.53
C LYS A 261 -11.68 -11.84 -21.47
N ASN A 262 -11.96 -13.09 -21.83
CA ASN A 262 -13.35 -13.60 -21.85
C ASN A 262 -13.91 -13.78 -20.43
N ASP A 263 -13.06 -14.18 -19.50
CA ASP A 263 -13.41 -14.28 -18.08
C ASP A 263 -13.61 -12.88 -17.49
N MET A 264 -12.79 -11.93 -17.95
CA MET A 264 -12.88 -10.52 -17.57
C MET A 264 -14.21 -9.89 -17.99
N ASP A 265 -14.60 -10.06 -19.26
CA ASP A 265 -15.85 -9.49 -19.79
C ASP A 265 -17.08 -9.99 -19.03
N LYS A 266 -17.14 -11.29 -18.74
CA LYS A 266 -18.24 -11.88 -17.95
C LYS A 266 -18.33 -11.25 -16.57
N THR A 267 -17.17 -11.05 -15.93
CA THR A 267 -17.09 -10.57 -14.57
C THR A 267 -17.44 -9.09 -14.46
N LEU A 268 -16.94 -8.25 -15.37
CA LEU A 268 -17.32 -6.84 -15.46
C LEU A 268 -18.81 -6.68 -15.80
N SER A 269 -19.35 -7.52 -16.68
CA SER A 269 -20.78 -7.53 -16.99
C SER A 269 -21.63 -7.84 -15.74
N ASN A 270 -21.18 -8.76 -14.90
CA ASN A 270 -21.84 -9.06 -13.63
C ASN A 270 -21.73 -7.89 -12.64
N LEU A 271 -20.55 -7.27 -12.55
CA LEU A 271 -20.34 -6.09 -11.70
C LEU A 271 -21.31 -4.96 -12.07
N TYR A 272 -21.47 -4.65 -13.36
CA TYR A 272 -22.42 -3.64 -13.80
C TYR A 272 -23.87 -3.98 -13.42
N LYS A 273 -24.27 -5.25 -13.55
CA LYS A 273 -25.62 -5.68 -13.16
C LYS A 273 -25.86 -5.54 -11.65
N VAL A 274 -24.92 -6.00 -10.83
CA VAL A 274 -25.02 -5.96 -9.36
C VAL A 274 -25.15 -4.53 -8.84
N HIS A 275 -24.44 -3.59 -9.48
CA HIS A 275 -24.45 -2.18 -9.09
C HIS A 275 -25.40 -1.30 -9.94
N ASN A 276 -26.23 -1.91 -10.80
CA ASN A 276 -27.16 -1.22 -11.69
C ASN A 276 -26.51 -0.12 -12.56
N LEU A 277 -25.34 -0.41 -13.12
CA LEU A 277 -24.51 0.54 -13.87
C LEU A 277 -24.71 0.44 -15.38
N LYS A 278 -24.55 1.57 -16.06
CA LYS A 278 -24.37 1.59 -17.51
C LYS A 278 -23.07 0.88 -17.90
N VAL A 279 -23.19 0.03 -18.92
CA VAL A 279 -22.08 -0.73 -19.48
C VAL A 279 -21.18 0.21 -20.27
N LEU A 280 -19.88 0.16 -19.97
CA LEU A 280 -18.85 0.86 -20.74
C LEU A 280 -18.33 -0.03 -21.87
N LYS A 281 -17.78 0.59 -22.91
CA LYS A 281 -17.07 -0.16 -23.96
C LYS A 281 -15.77 -0.71 -23.39
N HIS A 282 -15.48 -2.00 -23.59
CA HIS A 282 -14.22 -2.62 -23.16
C HIS A 282 -13.23 -2.73 -24.33
N ASN A 283 -12.00 -2.27 -24.12
CA ASN A 283 -10.89 -2.43 -25.05
C ASN A 283 -9.79 -3.23 -24.34
N TYR A 284 -9.35 -4.34 -24.93
CA TYR A 284 -8.35 -5.23 -24.31
C TYR A 284 -6.98 -5.11 -24.95
N PHE A 285 -5.94 -5.07 -24.11
CA PHE A 285 -4.55 -4.93 -24.51
C PHE A 285 -3.66 -5.90 -23.72
N GLN A 286 -2.57 -6.35 -24.34
CA GLN A 286 -1.52 -7.07 -23.61
C GLN A 286 -0.89 -6.15 -22.57
N TYR A 287 -0.80 -6.60 -21.32
CA TYR A 287 -0.11 -5.86 -20.26
C TYR A 287 1.40 -5.84 -20.52
N MET A 288 1.98 -4.65 -20.34
CA MET A 288 3.42 -4.43 -20.38
C MET A 288 3.92 -4.08 -18.97
N PRO A 289 4.93 -4.79 -18.44
CA PRO A 289 5.50 -4.50 -17.13
C PRO A 289 5.89 -3.03 -16.97
N GLN A 290 5.39 -2.41 -15.90
CA GLN A 290 5.82 -1.06 -15.54
C GLN A 290 7.19 -1.08 -14.86
N LYS A 291 7.96 -0.02 -15.04
CA LYS A 291 9.20 0.20 -14.30
C LYS A 291 8.90 0.34 -12.80
N LEU A 292 9.77 -0.22 -11.95
CA LEU A 292 9.61 -0.24 -10.49
C LEU A 292 9.73 1.14 -9.83
N ASP A 293 10.25 2.15 -10.54
CA ASP A 293 10.36 3.52 -10.06
C ASP A 293 9.03 4.28 -10.07
N LYS A 294 7.97 3.72 -10.66
CA LYS A 294 6.62 4.29 -10.65
C LYS A 294 5.74 3.53 -9.66
N LYS A 295 5.00 4.29 -8.84
CA LYS A 295 3.96 3.74 -7.96
C LYS A 295 2.94 2.96 -8.79
N ARG A 296 2.71 1.71 -8.43
CA ARG A 296 1.70 0.88 -9.08
C ARG A 296 0.30 1.38 -8.75
N ARG A 297 -0.48 1.67 -9.80
CA ARG A 297 -1.90 2.04 -9.73
C ARG A 297 -2.65 1.17 -10.75
N ARG A 298 -3.44 0.22 -10.26
CA ARG A 298 -4.13 -0.80 -11.06
C ARG A 298 -5.42 -0.30 -11.72
N ILE A 299 -6.06 0.73 -11.15
CA ILE A 299 -7.31 1.31 -11.64
C ILE A 299 -7.12 2.83 -11.66
N LYS A 300 -7.51 3.48 -12.75
CA LYS A 300 -7.40 4.93 -12.94
C LYS A 300 -8.53 5.46 -13.81
N GLU A 301 -8.89 6.71 -13.60
CA GLU A 301 -9.66 7.53 -14.54
C GLU A 301 -8.75 8.65 -15.08
N ILE A 302 -8.81 8.89 -16.39
CA ILE A 302 -8.06 9.95 -17.09
C ILE A 302 -9.05 10.95 -17.69
#